data_AF-A0A7S2IA75-F1
#
_entry.id   AF-A0A7S2IA75-F1
#
_cell.length_a   1.000
_cell.length_b   1.000
_cell.length_c   1.000
_cell.angle_alpha   90.00
_cell.angle_beta   90.00
_cell.angle_gamma   90.00
#
_symmetry.space_group_name_H-M   'P 1'
#
loop_
_entity.id
_entity.type
_entity.pdbx_description
1 polymer ?
#
loop_
_entity_poly.entity_id
_entity_poly.type
_entity_poly.pdbx_seq_one_letter_code
_entity_poly.pdbx_strand_id
1 'polypeptide(L)'
;ALAFEDAHEVVGSITKSFASYWEPQCTSMKQVLYSLDSHRTGRVPLASFYSAALSSEWHFTESEAYLRELGALDETSEWYGSQVIIPNYIQAAPNCIITTQHYWLCCQNECEGLFSEIEAAV
;
A
#
# COMPACT_ATOMS: atom_id res chain seq x y z
N ALA A 1 7.94 -34.14 -15.99
CA ALA A 1 6.87 -33.13 -16.01
C ALA A 1 6.73 -32.59 -14.59
N LEU A 2 6.67 -31.27 -14.39
CA LEU A 2 6.34 -30.70 -13.09
C LEU A 2 4.84 -30.91 -12.85
N ALA A 3 4.48 -31.47 -11.71
CA ALA A 3 3.07 -31.60 -11.32
C ALA A 3 2.54 -30.24 -10.84
N PHE A 4 1.21 -30.09 -10.82
CA PHE A 4 0.58 -28.89 -10.28
C PHE A 4 0.94 -28.69 -8.80
N GLU A 5 0.98 -29.77 -8.01
CA GLU A 5 1.44 -29.72 -6.62
C GLU A 5 2.84 -29.12 -6.47
N ASP A 6 3.80 -29.51 -7.32
CA ASP A 6 5.18 -29.01 -7.26
C ASP A 6 5.21 -27.48 -7.47
N ALA A 7 4.44 -26.98 -8.44
CA ALA A 7 4.34 -25.56 -8.71
C ALA A 7 3.65 -24.80 -7.56
N HIS A 8 2.60 -25.37 -6.98
CA HIS A 8 1.88 -24.77 -5.85
C HIS A 8 2.77 -24.67 -4.59
N GLU A 9 3.56 -25.70 -4.29
CA GLU A 9 4.49 -25.69 -3.17
C GLU A 9 5.56 -24.60 -3.32
N VAL A 10 6.15 -24.48 -4.52
CA VAL A 10 7.16 -23.46 -4.81
C VAL A 10 6.59 -22.05 -4.67
N VAL A 11 5.43 -21.77 -5.27
CA VAL A 11 4.78 -20.45 -5.16
C VAL A 11 4.44 -20.14 -3.70
N GLY A 12 3.88 -21.10 -2.96
CA GLY A 12 3.57 -20.92 -1.54
C GLY A 12 4.78 -20.59 -0.68
N SER A 13 5.94 -21.19 -0.98
CA SER A 13 7.21 -20.90 -0.29
C SER A 13 7.73 -19.48 -0.58
N ILE A 14 7.66 -19.05 -1.85
CA ILE A 14 8.01 -17.68 -2.26
C ILE A 14 7.13 -16.68 -1.53
N THR A 15 5.80 -16.86 -1.57
CA THR A 15 4.84 -15.96 -0.93
C THR A 15 5.12 -15.79 0.56
N LYS A 16 5.32 -16.90 1.31
CA LYS A 16 5.60 -16.84 2.76
C LYS A 16 6.89 -16.09 3.07
N SER A 17 7.94 -16.34 2.29
CA SER A 17 9.26 -15.73 2.53
C SER A 17 9.22 -14.22 2.24
N PHE A 18 8.66 -13.83 1.10
CA PHE A 18 8.60 -12.42 0.70
C PHE A 18 7.60 -11.60 1.51
N ALA A 19 6.45 -12.16 1.89
CA ALA A 19 5.49 -11.46 2.74
C ALA A 19 6.12 -11.04 4.08
N SER A 20 6.81 -11.96 4.75
CA SER A 20 7.48 -11.67 6.03
C SER A 20 8.59 -10.61 5.91
N TYR A 21 9.23 -10.52 4.75
CA TYR A 21 10.26 -9.52 4.46
C TYR A 21 9.68 -8.14 4.10
N TRP A 22 8.55 -8.11 3.38
CA TRP A 22 7.96 -6.86 2.88
C TRP A 22 7.08 -6.15 3.92
N GLU A 23 6.45 -6.89 4.83
CA GLU A 23 5.54 -6.30 5.82
C GLU A 23 6.18 -5.19 6.69
N PRO A 24 7.42 -5.34 7.19
CA PRO A 24 8.09 -4.24 7.90
C PRO A 24 8.33 -3.01 7.03
N GLN A 25 8.57 -3.18 5.73
CA GLN A 25 8.76 -2.09 4.78
C GLN A 25 7.45 -1.32 4.56
N CYS A 26 6.35 -2.05 4.36
CA CYS A 26 5.00 -1.49 4.30
C CYS A 26 4.64 -0.71 5.56
N THR A 27 4.96 -1.26 6.72
CA THR A 27 4.74 -0.59 8.01
C THR A 27 5.60 0.68 8.11
N SER A 28 6.88 0.64 7.73
CA SER A 28 7.77 1.82 7.73
C SER A 28 7.21 2.94 6.86
N MET A 29 6.88 2.63 5.59
CA MET A 29 6.29 3.58 4.65
C MET A 29 4.99 4.20 5.19
N LYS A 30 4.12 3.36 5.76
CA LYS A 30 2.86 3.80 6.39
C LYS A 30 3.09 4.78 7.52
N GLN A 31 4.05 4.50 8.40
CA GLN A 31 4.38 5.36 9.53
C GLN A 31 4.89 6.74 9.08
N VAL A 32 5.68 6.79 8.01
CA VAL A 32 6.10 8.06 7.41
C VAL A 32 4.87 8.85 6.94
N LEU A 33 3.98 8.23 6.17
CA LEU A 33 2.76 8.90 5.69
C LEU A 33 1.85 9.34 6.85
N TYR A 34 1.68 8.52 7.88
CA TYR A 34 0.91 8.87 9.08
C TYR A 34 1.52 10.01 9.88
N SER A 35 2.85 10.16 9.90
CA SER A 35 3.50 11.30 10.54
C SER A 35 3.17 12.63 9.85
N LEU A 36 2.75 12.59 8.58
CA LEU A 36 2.38 13.75 7.77
C LEU A 36 0.86 14.05 7.81
N ASP A 37 0.05 13.12 8.34
CA ASP A 37 -1.39 13.29 8.51
C ASP A 37 -1.70 14.08 9.80
N SER A 38 -1.50 15.39 9.73
CA SER A 38 -1.67 16.32 10.85
C SER A 38 -3.07 16.28 11.48
N HIS A 39 -4.08 15.89 10.71
CA HIS A 39 -5.48 15.86 11.13
C HIS A 39 -6.01 14.46 11.46
N ARG A 40 -5.18 13.41 11.32
CA ARG A 40 -5.56 12.00 11.54
C ARG A 40 -6.78 11.58 10.72
N THR A 41 -6.79 12.00 9.46
CA THR A 41 -7.89 11.74 8.50
C THR A 41 -7.61 10.56 7.57
N GLY A 42 -6.44 9.94 7.68
CA GLY A 42 -5.93 8.95 6.73
C GLY A 42 -5.45 9.58 5.42
N ARG A 43 -5.18 10.89 5.40
CA ARG A 43 -4.80 11.64 4.20
C ARG A 43 -3.58 12.53 4.46
N VAL A 44 -2.76 12.72 3.43
CA VAL A 44 -1.59 13.62 3.47
C VAL A 44 -1.77 14.71 2.41
N PRO A 45 -1.57 16.00 2.74
CA PRO A 45 -1.53 17.04 1.72
C PRO A 45 -0.51 16.69 0.63
N LEU A 46 -0.89 16.84 -0.65
CA LEU A 46 -0.04 16.41 -1.76
C LEU A 46 1.36 17.05 -1.74
N ALA A 47 1.45 18.33 -1.36
CA ALA A 47 2.73 19.01 -1.18
C ALA A 47 3.60 18.36 -0.10
N SER A 48 3.00 17.92 1.03
CA SER A 48 3.70 17.21 2.10
C SER A 48 4.17 15.83 1.64
N PHE A 49 3.35 15.11 0.87
CA PHE A 49 3.70 13.83 0.26
C PHE A 49 4.97 13.94 -0.60
N TYR A 50 5.02 14.89 -1.54
CA TYR A 50 6.21 15.13 -2.35
C TYR A 50 7.40 15.67 -1.55
N SER A 51 7.16 16.46 -0.49
CA SER A 51 8.26 16.95 0.36
C SER A 51 8.95 15.82 1.13
N ALA A 52 8.19 14.79 1.51
CA ALA A 52 8.72 13.63 2.23
C ALA A 52 9.65 12.77 1.36
N ALA A 53 9.56 12.87 0.03
CA ALA A 53 10.52 12.29 -0.91
C ALA A 53 11.96 12.77 -0.68
N LEU A 54 12.13 13.96 -0.10
CA LEU A 54 13.43 14.59 0.13
C LEU A 54 14.02 14.27 1.50
N SER A 55 13.19 13.86 2.46
CA SER A 55 13.57 13.69 3.87
C SER A 55 13.42 12.27 4.40
N SER A 56 12.80 11.37 3.63
CA SER A 56 12.65 9.96 3.97
C SER A 56 13.39 9.06 2.99
N GLU A 57 13.56 7.78 3.36
CA GLU A 57 14.06 6.74 2.46
C GLU A 57 13.06 6.40 1.34
N TRP A 58 11.82 6.87 1.45
CA TRP A 58 10.74 6.65 0.50
C TRP A 58 10.66 7.81 -0.49
N HIS A 59 10.64 7.48 -1.78
CA HIS A 59 10.76 8.49 -2.82
C HIS A 59 9.46 9.17 -3.23
N PHE A 60 8.26 8.66 -2.89
CA PHE A 60 6.94 9.31 -3.08
C PHE A 60 6.87 10.23 -4.33
N THR A 61 7.03 9.69 -5.54
CA THR A 61 7.22 10.46 -6.78
C THR A 61 6.10 10.32 -7.81
N GLU A 62 5.05 9.58 -7.49
CA GLU A 62 3.94 9.33 -8.42
C GLU A 62 3.28 10.64 -8.85
N SER A 63 3.11 10.84 -10.15
CA SER A 63 2.43 12.03 -10.67
C SER A 63 0.98 12.11 -10.19
N GLU A 64 0.43 13.33 -10.11
CA GLU A 64 -0.99 13.53 -9.78
C GLU A 64 -1.95 12.78 -10.69
N ALA A 65 -1.65 12.74 -11.99
CA ALA A 65 -2.46 11.99 -12.96
C ALA A 65 -2.50 10.50 -12.60
N TYR A 66 -1.36 9.94 -12.22
CA TYR A 66 -1.26 8.54 -11.84
C TYR A 66 -1.86 8.26 -10.46
N LEU A 67 -1.65 9.13 -9.47
CA LEU A 67 -2.32 9.03 -8.16
C LEU A 67 -3.85 9.04 -8.31
N ARG A 68 -4.38 9.81 -9.27
CA ARG A 68 -5.81 9.83 -9.59
C ARG A 68 -6.27 8.52 -10.24
N GLU A 69 -5.49 7.96 -11.15
CA GLU A 69 -5.77 6.63 -11.76
C GLU A 69 -5.80 5.52 -10.70
N LEU A 70 -4.88 5.58 -9.73
CA LEU A 70 -4.84 4.65 -8.60
C LEU A 70 -6.00 4.84 -7.61
N GLY A 71 -6.81 5.90 -7.76
CA GLY A 71 -7.81 6.29 -6.77
C GLY A 71 -7.20 6.73 -5.44
N ALA A 72 -5.93 7.12 -5.44
CA ALA A 72 -5.18 7.53 -4.27
C ALA A 72 -5.17 9.06 -4.06
N LEU A 73 -5.74 9.85 -4.98
CA LEU A 73 -5.83 11.30 -4.88
C LEU A 73 -7.25 11.77 -4.57
N ASP A 74 -7.43 12.46 -3.46
CA ASP A 74 -8.66 13.16 -3.06
C ASP A 74 -8.52 14.65 -3.36
N GLU A 75 -9.42 15.19 -4.17
CA GLU A 75 -9.46 16.62 -4.54
C GLU A 75 -10.83 17.24 -4.28
N THR A 76 -11.66 16.54 -3.50
CA THR A 76 -13.05 16.93 -3.25
C THR A 76 -13.18 18.11 -2.29
N SER A 77 -12.14 18.36 -1.49
CA SER A 77 -12.13 19.41 -0.49
C SER A 77 -11.45 20.68 -1.00
N GLU A 78 -12.22 21.74 -1.19
CA GLU A 78 -11.68 23.09 -1.48
C GLU A 78 -10.78 23.64 -0.35
N TRP A 79 -11.03 23.24 0.91
CA TRP A 79 -10.28 23.76 2.07
C TRP A 79 -8.88 23.13 2.21
N TYR A 80 -8.81 21.80 2.14
CA TYR A 80 -7.57 21.04 2.27
C TYR A 80 -6.76 20.90 0.97
N GLY A 81 -7.37 21.21 -0.20
CA GLY A 81 -6.77 20.99 -1.51
C GLY A 81 -6.58 19.50 -1.82
N SER A 82 -5.70 19.20 -2.78
CA SER A 82 -5.40 17.82 -3.17
C SER A 82 -4.65 17.07 -2.07
N GLN A 83 -5.15 15.89 -1.71
CA GLN A 83 -4.58 15.04 -0.67
C GLN A 83 -4.42 13.60 -1.15
N VAL A 84 -3.33 12.95 -0.73
CA VAL A 84 -3.13 11.52 -0.96
C VAL A 84 -3.86 10.71 0.10
N ILE A 85 -4.71 9.78 -0.33
CA ILE A 85 -5.40 8.82 0.51
C ILE A 85 -4.41 7.70 0.85
N ILE A 86 -3.91 7.70 2.08
CA ILE A 86 -2.85 6.81 2.55
C ILE A 86 -3.17 5.32 2.32
N PRO A 87 -4.34 4.78 2.73
CA PRO A 87 -4.62 3.36 2.54
C PRO A 87 -4.72 2.96 1.06
N ASN A 88 -5.15 3.86 0.18
CA ASN A 88 -5.23 3.59 -1.25
C ASN A 88 -3.84 3.61 -1.89
N TYR A 89 -2.98 4.55 -1.48
CA TYR A 89 -1.60 4.61 -1.96
C TYR A 89 -0.79 3.38 -1.53
N ILE A 90 -0.80 3.01 -0.24
CA ILE A 90 -0.01 1.87 0.28
C ILE A 90 -0.40 0.55 -0.40
N GLN A 91 -1.68 0.37 -0.72
CA GLN A 91 -2.18 -0.84 -1.38
C GLN A 91 -2.09 -0.77 -2.91
N ALA A 92 -1.60 0.33 -3.47
CA ALA A 92 -1.50 0.49 -4.91
C ALA A 92 -0.42 -0.43 -5.51
N ALA A 93 -0.59 -0.79 -6.78
CA ALA A 93 0.33 -1.65 -7.53
C ALA A 93 1.82 -1.24 -7.46
N PRO A 94 2.19 0.06 -7.45
CA PRO A 94 3.59 0.48 -7.29
C PRO A 94 4.23 0.05 -5.97
N ASN A 95 3.43 -0.22 -4.94
CA ASN A 95 3.88 -0.63 -3.61
C ASN A 95 3.87 -2.15 -3.41
N CYS A 96 3.73 -2.91 -4.51
CA CYS A 96 3.89 -4.36 -4.53
C CYS A 96 5.34 -4.75 -4.87
N ILE A 97 5.96 -5.57 -4.02
CA ILE A 97 7.34 -6.05 -4.22
C ILE A 97 7.45 -7.04 -5.38
N ILE A 98 6.40 -7.83 -5.63
CA ILE A 98 6.36 -8.77 -6.76
C ILE A 98 5.10 -8.51 -7.56
N THR A 99 5.27 -8.27 -8.85
CA THR A 99 4.18 -8.15 -9.82
C THR A 99 4.44 -9.13 -10.97
N THR A 100 3.68 -10.22 -11.01
CA THR A 100 3.71 -11.19 -12.12
C THR A 100 2.36 -11.23 -12.83
N GLN A 101 2.28 -11.97 -13.93
CA GLN A 101 0.98 -12.23 -14.59
C GLN A 101 0.01 -13.05 -13.72
N HIS A 102 0.50 -13.80 -12.74
CA HIS A 102 -0.30 -14.78 -12.01
C HIS A 102 -0.65 -14.34 -10.59
N TYR A 103 0.24 -13.59 -9.94
CA TYR A 103 0.06 -13.12 -8.57
C TYR A 103 0.88 -11.86 -8.32
N TRP A 104 0.36 -11.01 -7.43
CA TRP A 104 1.04 -9.84 -6.90
C TRP A 104 1.26 -10.01 -5.40
N LEU A 105 2.42 -9.62 -4.89
CA LEU A 105 2.70 -9.53 -3.46
C LEU A 105 2.80 -8.07 -3.07
N CYS A 106 1.82 -7.61 -2.29
CA CYS A 106 1.65 -6.22 -1.90
C CYS A 106 1.60 -6.09 -0.38
N CYS A 107 1.56 -4.86 0.12
CA CYS A 107 1.33 -4.58 1.52
C CYS A 107 0.01 -5.20 2.00
N GLN A 108 0.01 -5.77 3.20
CA GLN A 108 -1.18 -6.40 3.76
C GLN A 108 -2.29 -5.37 4.00
N ASN A 109 -3.51 -5.71 3.60
CA ASN A 109 -4.70 -4.96 3.98
C ASN A 109 -5.11 -5.33 5.42
N GLU A 110 -4.82 -4.46 6.38
CA GLU A 110 -5.19 -4.67 7.79
C GLU A 110 -6.71 -4.77 8.01
N CYS A 111 -7.52 -4.16 7.12
CA CYS A 111 -8.97 -4.22 7.23
C CYS A 111 -9.49 -5.64 7.03
N GLU A 112 -8.83 -6.47 6.22
CA GLU A 112 -9.24 -7.87 5.98
C GLU A 112 -9.21 -8.69 7.27
N GLY A 113 -8.22 -8.45 8.14
CA GLY A 113 -8.14 -9.11 9.44
C GLY A 113 -9.34 -8.76 10.32
N LEU A 114 -9.70 -7.47 10.37
CA LEU A 114 -10.85 -6.98 11.12
C LEU A 114 -12.18 -7.49 10.54
N PHE A 115 -12.31 -7.53 9.20
CA PHE A 115 -13.48 -8.09 8.53
C PHE A 115 -13.62 -9.59 8.82
N SER A 116 -12.51 -10.34 8.80
CA SER A 116 -12.50 -11.76 9.12
C SER A 116 -13.03 -12.05 10.53
N GLU A 117 -12.69 -11.21 11.52
CA GLU A 117 -13.24 -11.31 12.88
C GLU A 117 -14.75 -11.07 12.91
N ILE A 118 -15.25 -10.10 12.14
CA ILE A 118 -16.69 -9.80 12.05
C ILE A 118 -17.43 -10.94 11.36
N GLU A 119 -16.90 -11.44 10.24
CA GLU A 119 -17.49 -12.53 9.47
C GLU A 119 -17.57 -13.83 10.28
N ALA A 120 -16.57 -14.11 11.13
CA ALA A 120 -16.59 -15.26 12.02
C ALA A 120 -17.64 -15.17 13.14
N ALA A 121 -18.16 -13.98 13.40
CA ALA A 121 -19.15 -13.73 14.46
C ALA A 121 -20.62 -13.80 13.98
N VAL A 122 -20.85 -13.98 12.67
CA VAL A 122 -22.19 -14.08 12.03
C VAL A 122 -22.45 -15.51 11.60
#